data_AF-A0A357T804-F1
#
_entry.id   AF-A0A357T804-F1
#
_cell.length_a   1.000
_cell.length_b   1.000
_cell.length_c   1.000
_cell.angle_alpha   90.00
_cell.angle_beta   90.00
_cell.angle_gamma   90.00
#
_symmetry.space_group_name_H-M   'P 1'
#
loop_
_entity.id
_entity.type
_entity.pdbx_description
1 polymer ?
#
loop_
_entity_poly.entity_id
_entity_poly.type
_entity_poly.pdbx_seq_one_letter_code
_entity_poly.pdbx_strand_id
1 'polypeptide(L)'
;MCIEIEQALLEEAQQLKETFTLSYPHGLYKEERYSSTYDELSKWLRKTITYLKSTGSSIGEDPFLTHLHGFRGKIGNIDGVEFQKILDQLEKRFQQEDPGSTK
;
A
#
# COMPACT_ATOMS: atom_id res chain seq x y z
N MET A 1 -13.34 -14.89 5.21
CA MET A 1 -12.40 -14.22 6.14
C MET A 1 -11.21 -13.59 5.42
N CYS A 2 -10.46 -14.29 4.55
CA CYS A 2 -9.34 -13.65 3.81
C CYS A 2 -9.80 -12.53 2.85
N ILE A 3 -10.89 -12.76 2.11
CA ILE A 3 -11.46 -11.79 1.14
C ILE A 3 -11.86 -10.46 1.81
N GLU A 4 -12.37 -10.48 3.05
CA GLU A 4 -12.78 -9.27 3.77
C GLU A 4 -11.57 -8.42 4.18
N ILE A 5 -10.45 -9.05 4.52
CA ILE A 5 -9.21 -8.36 4.89
C ILE A 5 -8.56 -7.75 3.64
N GLU A 6 -8.57 -8.48 2.52
CA GLU A 6 -8.04 -8.00 1.23
C GLU A 6 -8.81 -6.78 0.73
N GLN A 7 -10.14 -6.83 0.74
CA GLN A 7 -10.99 -5.70 0.40
C GLN A 7 -10.72 -4.51 1.33
N ALA A 8 -10.65 -4.73 2.65
CA ALA A 8 -10.36 -3.66 3.59
C ALA A 8 -8.99 -3.01 3.35
N LEU A 9 -7.96 -3.79 2.99
CA LEU A 9 -6.62 -3.28 2.67
C LEU A 9 -6.61 -2.45 1.38
N LEU A 10 -7.40 -2.85 0.38
CA LEU A 10 -7.54 -2.10 -0.87
C LEU A 10 -8.33 -0.80 -0.65
N GLU A 11 -9.45 -0.85 0.08
CA GLU A 11 -10.24 0.34 0.42
C GLU A 11 -9.42 1.36 1.23
N GLU A 12 -8.68 0.89 2.25
CA GLU A 12 -7.78 1.75 3.05
C GLU A 12 -6.72 2.39 2.14
N ALA A 13 -6.16 1.64 1.19
CA ALA A 13 -5.18 2.18 0.25
C ALA A 13 -5.78 3.19 -0.74
N GLN A 14 -7.02 2.97 -1.20
CA GLN A 14 -7.75 3.90 -2.06
C GLN A 14 -7.97 5.25 -1.36
N GLN A 15 -8.39 5.21 -0.10
CA GLN A 15 -8.57 6.40 0.73
C GLN A 15 -7.25 7.15 0.92
N LEU A 16 -6.16 6.43 1.22
CA LEU A 16 -4.82 7.02 1.35
C LEU A 16 -4.35 7.69 0.05
N LYS A 17 -4.71 7.12 -1.11
CA LYS A 17 -4.37 7.69 -2.42
C LYS A 17 -5.09 9.02 -2.65
N GLU A 18 -6.37 9.11 -2.30
CA GLU A 18 -7.15 10.34 -2.42
C GLU A 18 -6.61 11.45 -1.51
N THR A 19 -6.01 11.06 -0.39
CA THR A 19 -5.36 11.94 0.56
C THR A 19 -3.86 12.04 0.35
N PHE A 20 -3.30 11.66 -0.80
CA PHE A 20 -1.86 11.81 -1.04
C PHE A 20 -1.56 13.23 -1.55
N THR A 21 -1.43 14.21 -0.65
CA THR A 21 -0.96 15.57 -1.00
C THR A 21 0.53 15.63 -0.71
N LEU A 22 1.33 15.42 -1.76
CA LEU A 22 2.78 15.54 -1.72
C LEU A 22 3.17 16.94 -1.23
N SER A 23 4.03 17.01 -0.20
CA SER A 23 4.61 18.27 0.23
C SER A 23 5.49 18.82 -0.91
N TYR A 24 5.18 20.03 -1.37
CA TYR A 24 6.04 20.77 -2.27
C TYR A 24 7.15 21.46 -1.45
N PRO A 25 8.44 21.21 -1.72
CA PRO A 25 9.53 21.92 -1.06
C PRO A 25 9.67 23.39 -1.52
N HIS A 26 8.87 23.84 -2.50
CA HIS A 26 8.96 25.18 -3.09
C HIS A 26 7.59 25.85 -3.20
N GLY A 27 7.40 26.95 -2.46
CA GLY A 27 6.25 27.85 -2.50
C GLY A 27 6.39 29.01 -1.51
N LEU A 28 5.96 30.22 -1.91
CA LEU A 28 6.07 31.47 -1.11
C LEU A 28 5.31 31.42 0.23
N TYR A 29 4.33 30.52 0.34
CA TYR A 29 3.54 30.28 1.55
C TYR A 29 3.66 28.80 1.87
N LYS A 30 4.40 28.48 2.95
CA LYS A 30 4.54 27.13 3.51
C LYS A 30 3.20 26.68 4.12
N GLU A 31 2.15 26.52 3.31
CA GLU A 31 0.88 25.97 3.78
C GLU A 31 0.95 24.44 3.76
N GLU A 32 1.23 23.87 4.92
CA GLU A 32 1.08 22.44 5.18
C GLU A 32 -0.41 22.11 5.20
N ARG A 33 -0.95 21.67 4.06
CA ARG A 33 -2.29 21.07 4.02
C ARG A 33 -2.14 19.58 4.27
N TYR A 34 -2.45 19.19 5.50
CA TYR A 34 -2.45 17.80 5.93
C TYR A 34 -3.34 16.95 5.03
N SER A 35 -2.76 15.87 4.53
CA SER A 35 -3.42 14.74 3.91
C SER A 35 -2.55 13.51 4.17
N SER A 36 -3.18 12.33 4.31
CA SER A 36 -2.71 11.14 5.02
C SER A 36 -1.29 11.22 5.58
N THR A 37 -1.20 11.44 6.89
CA THR A 37 0.10 11.55 7.56
C THR A 37 0.93 10.30 7.26
N TYR A 38 2.24 10.47 7.08
CA TYR A 38 3.23 9.38 6.89
C TYR A 38 2.98 8.15 7.79
N ASP A 39 2.40 8.38 8.97
CA ASP A 39 1.99 7.37 9.93
C ASP A 39 0.89 6.43 9.41
N GLU A 40 -0.11 6.93 8.69
CA GLU A 40 -1.20 6.13 8.13
C GLU A 40 -0.68 5.23 7.00
N LEU A 41 0.12 5.78 6.08
CA LEU A 41 0.79 4.99 5.05
C LEU A 41 1.74 3.94 5.66
N SER A 42 2.47 4.30 6.73
CA SER A 42 3.33 3.36 7.44
C SER A 42 2.53 2.25 8.14
N LYS A 43 1.38 2.59 8.75
CA LYS A 43 0.48 1.62 9.38
C LYS A 43 -0.10 0.67 8.34
N TRP A 44 -0.63 1.20 7.25
CA TRP A 44 -1.16 0.41 6.14
C TRP A 44 -0.10 -0.54 5.60
N LEU A 45 1.10 -0.05 5.26
CA LEU A 45 2.17 -0.89 4.74
C LEU A 45 2.54 -2.05 5.70
N ARG A 46 2.58 -1.78 7.01
CA ARG A 46 2.84 -2.84 8.02
C ARG A 46 1.73 -3.87 8.08
N LYS A 47 0.46 -3.44 7.99
CA LYS A 47 -0.69 -4.36 7.93
C LYS A 47 -0.59 -5.25 6.68
N THR A 48 -0.35 -4.65 5.52
CA THR A 48 -0.21 -5.35 4.24
C THR A 48 0.91 -6.39 4.27
N ILE A 49 2.11 -6.03 4.76
CA ILE A 49 3.23 -6.98 4.91
C ILE A 49 2.87 -8.12 5.87
N THR A 50 2.20 -7.81 6.99
CA THR A 50 1.78 -8.82 7.97
C THR A 50 0.77 -9.80 7.36
N TYR A 51 -0.20 -9.29 6.61
CA TYR A 51 -1.20 -10.10 5.92
C TYR A 51 -0.53 -11.03 4.90
N LEU A 52 0.29 -10.50 4.00
CA LEU A 52 0.98 -11.30 2.97
C LEU A 52 1.89 -12.38 3.58
N LYS A 53 2.49 -12.12 4.74
CA LYS A 53 3.23 -13.15 5.49
C LYS A 53 2.32 -14.24 6.03
N SER A 54 1.14 -13.87 6.53
CA SER A 54 0.18 -14.82 7.09
C SER A 54 -0.46 -15.72 6.03
N THR A 55 -0.52 -15.28 4.76
CA THR A 55 -0.97 -16.10 3.63
C THR A 55 0.09 -17.06 3.10
N GLY A 56 1.23 -17.18 3.77
CA GLY A 56 2.29 -18.14 3.43
C GLY A 56 3.42 -17.56 2.57
N SER A 57 3.42 -16.25 2.31
CA SER A 57 4.53 -15.60 1.58
C SER A 57 5.70 -15.32 2.52
N SER A 58 6.93 -15.69 2.12
CA SER A 58 8.13 -15.41 2.91
C SER A 58 8.98 -14.31 2.27
N ILE A 59 9.70 -13.53 3.11
CA ILE A 59 10.63 -12.51 2.62
C ILE A 59 11.81 -13.23 1.96
N GLY A 60 12.12 -12.89 0.71
CA GLY A 60 13.19 -13.51 -0.08
C GLY A 60 12.69 -14.48 -1.15
N GLU A 61 11.54 -15.13 -0.94
CA GLU A 61 10.87 -15.96 -1.95
C GLU A 61 9.85 -15.16 -2.75
N ASP A 62 9.25 -14.14 -2.12
CA ASP A 62 8.30 -13.24 -2.73
C ASP A 62 8.96 -11.88 -3.07
N PRO A 63 9.17 -11.58 -4.38
CA PRO A 63 9.75 -10.32 -4.82
C PRO A 63 8.91 -9.11 -4.40
N PHE A 64 7.58 -9.26 -4.37
CA PHE A 64 6.68 -8.18 -3.99
C PHE A 64 6.76 -7.90 -2.50
N LEU A 65 6.74 -8.93 -1.65
CA LEU A 65 6.91 -8.76 -0.22
C LEU A 65 8.28 -8.16 0.14
N THR A 66 9.33 -8.55 -0.61
CA THR A 66 10.68 -7.99 -0.47
C THR A 66 10.69 -6.51 -0.85
N HIS A 67 10.01 -6.13 -1.94
CA HIS A 67 9.82 -4.75 -2.35
C HIS A 67 9.11 -3.92 -1.27
N LEU A 68 7.98 -4.40 -0.75
CA LEU A 68 7.24 -3.73 0.34
C LEU A 68 8.09 -3.56 1.60
N HIS A 69 8.85 -4.60 1.96
CA HIS A 69 9.74 -4.54 3.11
C HIS A 69 10.85 -3.50 2.96
N GLY A 70 11.28 -3.20 1.73
CA GLY A 70 12.27 -2.17 1.41
C GLY A 70 11.86 -0.75 1.82
N PHE A 71 10.55 -0.49 1.97
CA PHE A 71 10.03 0.81 2.41
C PHE A 71 9.92 0.94 3.93
N ARG A 72 10.20 -0.11 4.73
CA ARG A 72 10.22 0.02 6.19
C ARG A 72 11.30 1.02 6.62
N GLY A 73 10.89 2.07 7.32
CA GLY A 73 11.77 3.17 7.73
C GLY A 73 12.14 4.15 6.60
N LYS A 74 11.59 3.96 5.39
CA LYS A 74 11.81 4.80 4.21
C LYS A 74 10.47 5.19 3.56
N ILE A 75 9.44 5.41 4.37
CA ILE A 75 8.07 5.61 3.86
C ILE A 75 7.95 6.88 2.98
N GLY A 76 8.79 7.88 3.23
CA GLY A 76 8.87 9.09 2.39
C GLY A 76 9.41 8.87 0.98
N ASN A 77 9.92 7.67 0.68
CA ASN A 77 10.32 7.30 -0.68
C ASN A 77 9.15 6.74 -1.49
N ILE A 78 7.99 6.52 -0.88
CA ILE A 78 6.77 6.16 -1.59
C ILE A 78 6.14 7.46 -2.07
N ASP A 79 6.32 7.78 -3.35
CA ASP A 79 5.54 8.83 -4.01
C ASP A 79 4.21 8.27 -4.54
N GLY A 80 3.36 9.12 -5.10
CA GLY A 80 2.05 8.68 -5.63
C GLY A 80 2.16 7.67 -6.78
N VAL A 81 3.23 7.71 -7.57
CA VAL A 81 3.45 6.77 -8.67
C VAL A 81 3.83 5.41 -8.12
N GLU A 82 4.73 5.37 -7.15
CA GLU A 82 5.16 4.15 -6.48
C GLU A 82 4.02 3.54 -5.67
N PHE A 83 3.22 4.38 -4.99
CA PHE A 83 2.03 3.93 -4.30
C PHE A 83 1.01 3.29 -5.25
N GLN A 84 0.79 3.88 -6.44
CA GLN A 84 -0.08 3.30 -7.46
C GLN A 84 0.44 1.93 -7.93
N LYS A 85 1.75 1.78 -8.15
CA LYS A 85 2.31 0.48 -8.55
C LYS A 85 2.09 -0.59 -7.48
N ILE A 86 2.21 -0.22 -6.21
CA ILE A 86 1.96 -1.14 -5.09
C ILE A 86 0.50 -1.56 -5.09
N LEU A 87 -0.43 -0.61 -5.27
CA LEU A 87 -1.86 -0.86 -5.38
C LEU A 87 -2.19 -1.83 -6.52
N ASP A 88 -1.72 -1.55 -7.73
CA ASP A 88 -1.97 -2.39 -8.91
C ASP A 88 -1.47 -3.83 -8.70
N GLN A 89 -0.35 -4.01 -7.98
CA GLN A 89 0.19 -5.33 -7.67
C GLN A 89 -0.61 -6.06 -6.59
N LEU A 90 -1.13 -5.34 -5.59
CA LEU A 90 -2.04 -5.91 -4.59
C LEU A 90 -3.34 -6.37 -5.23
N GLU A 91 -3.96 -5.51 -6.04
CA GLU A 91 -5.21 -5.83 -6.75
C GLU A 91 -5.05 -7.08 -7.61
N LYS A 92 -3.99 -7.16 -8.43
CA LYS A 92 -3.71 -8.34 -9.25
C LYS A 92 -3.55 -9.59 -8.41
N ARG A 93 -2.86 -9.49 -7.27
CA ARG A 93 -2.59 -10.64 -6.42
C ARG A 93 -3.86 -11.15 -5.74
N PHE A 94 -4.68 -10.25 -5.22
CA PHE A 94 -5.95 -10.60 -4.59
C PHE A 94 -6.98 -11.10 -5.61
N GLN A 95 -6.96 -10.60 -6.84
CA GLN A 95 -7.80 -11.14 -7.94
C GLN A 95 -7.32 -12.50 -8.45
N GLN A 96 -6.01 -12.80 -8.39
CA GLN A 96 -5.47 -14.11 -8.80
C GLN A 96 -5.80 -15.24 -7.84
N GLU A 97 -6.13 -14.95 -6.58
CA GLU A 97 -6.62 -15.94 -5.60
C GLU A 97 -8.14 -16.20 -5.72
N ASP A 98 -8.80 -15.65 -6.74
CA ASP A 98 -10.22 -15.89 -7.04
C ASP A 98 -10.39 -16.87 -8.23
N PRO A 99 -10.25 -18.21 -8.05
CA PRO A 99 -10.61 -19.18 -9.07
C PRO A 99 -12.14 -19.36 -9.11
N GLY A 100 -12.87 -18.25 -9.21
CA GLY A 100 -14.26 -18.15 -8.79
C GLY A 100 -15.17 -17.33 -9.70
N SER A 101 -14.75 -16.91 -10.89
CA SER A 101 -15.66 -16.34 -11.89
C SER A 101 -15.70 -17.22 -13.14
N THR A 102 -16.20 -18.45 -12.96
CA THR A 102 -16.90 -19.14 -14.04
C THR A 102 -18.37 -18.75 -13.93
N LYS A 103 -18.83 -17.88 -14.80
CA LYS A 103 -20.20 -17.92 -15.34
C LYS A 103 -20.27 -17.17 -16.66
#